data_AF-A0A369BHK5-F1
#
_entry.id   AF-A0A369BHK5-F1
#
_cell.length_a   1.000
_cell.length_b   1.000
_cell.length_c   1.000
_cell.angle_alpha   90.00
_cell.angle_beta   90.00
_cell.angle_gamma   90.00
#
_symmetry.space_group_name_H-M   'P 1'
#
loop_
_entity.id
_entity.type
_entity.pdbx_description
1 polymer ?
#
loop_
_entity_poly.entity_id
_entity_poly.type
_entity_poly.pdbx_seq_one_letter_code
_entity_poly.pdbx_strand_id
1 'polypeptide(L)' 'MDVKVSTVKKGDVNNDGSVNTVDFALVKRHILEYEILTGNAFEAADVDGNGTVDTLDYLKIRMYLLEMISEF' A
#
# COMPACT_ATOMS: atom_id res chain seq x y z
N MET A 1 26.45 8.14 12.78
CA MET A 1 25.08 8.62 12.51
C MET A 1 24.39 7.52 11.73
N ASP A 2 23.66 6.65 12.41
CA ASP A 2 22.91 5.58 11.76
C ASP A 2 21.74 6.21 11.00
N VAL A 3 21.90 6.33 9.69
CA VAL A 3 20.79 6.67 8.80
C VAL A 3 19.84 5.48 8.87
N LYS A 4 18.77 5.62 9.67
CA LYS A 4 17.63 4.72 9.64
C LYS A 4 17.00 4.88 8.26
N VAL A 5 17.42 4.06 7.31
CA VAL A 5 16.75 3.96 6.01
C VAL A 5 15.33 3.51 6.33
N SER A 6 14.36 4.42 6.24
CA SER A 6 12.96 4.09 6.43
C SER A 6 12.54 3.24 5.23
N THR A 7 12.67 1.92 5.36
CA THR A 7 12.12 0.99 4.39
C THR A 7 10.62 1.17 4.35
N VAL A 8 10.08 1.51 3.19
CA VAL A 8 8.65 1.59 2.97
C VAL A 8 8.04 0.21 3.20
N LYS A 9 7.06 0.12 4.08
CA LYS A 9 6.35 -1.12 4.37
C LYS A 9 5.23 -1.29 3.35
N LYS A 10 5.30 -2.33 2.52
CA LYS A 10 4.25 -2.65 1.54
C LYS A 10 2.90 -2.83 2.25
N GLY A 11 1.85 -2.26 1.68
CA GLY A 11 0.49 -2.26 2.21
C GLY A 11 0.20 -1.21 3.29
N ASP A 12 1.20 -0.57 3.89
CA ASP A 12 1.04 0.48 4.92
C ASP A 12 1.11 1.86 4.24
N VAL A 13 0.02 2.21 3.58
CA VAL A 13 -0.10 3.35 2.66
C VAL A 13 -0.12 4.67 3.40
N ASN A 14 -0.69 4.70 4.61
CA ASN A 14 -0.69 5.90 5.45
C ASN A 14 0.54 5.99 6.38
N ASN A 15 1.43 4.99 6.36
CA ASN A 15 2.64 4.89 7.19
C ASN A 15 2.34 4.98 8.70
N ASP A 16 1.24 4.35 9.15
CA ASP A 16 0.86 4.26 10.55
C ASP A 16 1.47 3.04 11.28
N GLY A 17 2.18 2.19 10.55
CA GLY A 17 2.84 0.99 11.05
C GLY A 17 2.00 -0.28 10.91
N SER A 18 0.74 -0.18 10.48
CA SER A 18 -0.20 -1.29 10.31
C SER A 18 -0.64 -1.41 8.84
N VAL A 19 -1.11 -2.60 8.46
CA VAL A 19 -1.79 -2.79 7.17
C VAL A 19 -3.23 -3.09 7.50
N ASN A 20 -4.13 -2.15 7.22
CA ASN A 20 -5.52 -2.23 7.64
C ASN A 20 -6.49 -1.65 6.59
N THR A 21 -7.76 -1.49 6.96
CA THR A 21 -8.81 -1.02 6.05
C THR A 21 -8.66 0.44 5.62
N VAL A 22 -7.88 1.24 6.34
CA VAL A 22 -7.54 2.62 5.97
C VAL A 22 -6.65 2.61 4.72
N ASP A 23 -5.61 1.77 4.70
CA ASP A 23 -4.70 1.64 3.55
C ASP A 23 -5.45 1.18 2.30
N PHE A 24 -6.31 0.17 2.47
CA PHE A 24 -7.20 -0.32 1.43
C PHE A 24 -8.11 0.78 0.84
N ALA A 25 -8.64 1.66 1.69
CA ALA A 25 -9.45 2.79 1.25
C ALA A 25 -8.62 3.84 0.51
N LEU A 26 -7.36 4.08 0.91
CA LEU A 26 -6.45 5.01 0.23
C LEU A 26 -6.09 4.52 -1.18
N VAL A 27 -5.77 3.24 -1.36
CA VAL A 27 -5.55 2.65 -2.68
C VAL A 27 -6.80 2.80 -3.57
N LYS A 28 -7.99 2.57 -3.02
CA LYS A 28 -9.25 2.80 -3.75
C LYS A 28 -9.42 4.25 -4.19
N ARG A 29 -9.08 5.21 -3.32
CA ARG A 29 -9.16 6.65 -3.63
C ARG A 29 -8.17 7.05 -4.72
N HIS A 30 -6.98 6.44 -4.75
CA HIS A 30 -6.01 6.59 -5.85
C HIS A 30 -6.58 6.13 -7.18
N ILE A 31 -7.09 4.90 -7.24
CA ILE A 31 -7.66 4.29 -8.46
C ILE A 31 -8.84 5.11 -9.00
N LEU A 32 -9.64 5.69 -8.11
CA LEU A 32 -10.79 6.53 -8.46
C LEU A 32 -10.43 8.01 -8.69
N GLU A 33 -9.14 8.35 -8.66
CA GLU A 33 -8.62 9.70 -8.86
C GLU A 33 -9.17 10.75 -7.87
N TYR A 34 -9.71 10.32 -6.73
CA TYR A 34 -10.11 11.22 -5.65
C TYR A 34 -8.89 11.79 -4.91
N GLU A 35 -7.79 11.04 -4.88
CA GLU A 35 -6.56 11.40 -4.18
C GLU A 35 -5.36 10.65 -4.77
N ILE A 36 -4.44 11.38 -5.42
CA ILE A 36 -3.29 10.76 -6.08
C ILE A 36 -2.15 10.55 -5.07
N LEU A 37 -1.99 9.30 -4.63
CA LEU A 37 -0.82 8.84 -3.88
C LEU A 37 0.49 9.11 -4.64
N THR A 38 1.51 9.56 -3.91
CA THR A 38 2.88 9.83 -4.40
C THR A 38 3.92 9.44 -3.34
N GLY A 39 5.20 9.39 -3.73
CA GLY A 39 6.31 9.10 -2.81
C GLY A 39 6.13 7.78 -2.07
N ASN A 40 6.41 7.76 -0.76
CA ASN A 40 6.34 6.56 0.07
C ASN A 40 4.95 5.91 0.07
N ALA A 41 3.87 6.70 -0.01
CA ALA A 41 2.51 6.16 -0.04
C ALA A 41 2.22 5.41 -1.35
N PHE A 42 2.75 5.91 -2.48
CA PHE A 42 2.69 5.20 -3.75
C PHE A 42 3.52 3.91 -3.70
N GLU A 43 4.74 3.99 -3.19
CA GLU A 43 5.61 2.81 -3.05
C GLU A 43 5.04 1.75 -2.09
N ALA A 44 4.33 2.17 -1.04
CA ALA A 44 3.63 1.25 -0.14
C ALA A 44 2.39 0.62 -0.80
N ALA A 45 1.69 1.38 -1.65
CA ALA A 45 0.48 0.94 -2.34
C ALA A 45 0.76 0.00 -3.52
N ASP A 46 1.88 0.15 -4.23
CA ASP A 46 2.36 -0.75 -5.29
C ASP A 46 2.89 -2.05 -4.66
N VAL A 47 1.98 -2.91 -4.22
CA VAL A 47 2.32 -4.11 -3.44
C VAL A 47 2.83 -5.25 -4.30
N ASP A 48 2.57 -5.24 -5.62
CA ASP A 48 3.19 -6.20 -6.55
C ASP A 48 4.53 -5.74 -7.15
N GLY A 49 4.89 -4.47 -6.98
CA GLY A 49 6.16 -3.89 -7.41
C GLY A 49 6.25 -3.65 -8.91
N ASN A 50 5.12 -3.55 -9.60
CA ASN A 50 5.06 -3.36 -11.05
C ASN A 50 5.24 -1.90 -11.49
N GLY A 51 5.31 -0.95 -10.55
CA GLY A 51 5.46 0.48 -10.80
C GLY A 51 4.15 1.23 -11.07
N THR A 52 3.01 0.59 -10.84
CA THR A 52 1.67 1.18 -10.93
C THR A 52 0.87 0.86 -9.67
N VAL A 53 -0.15 1.67 -9.36
CA VAL A 53 -1.08 1.40 -8.26
C VAL A 53 -2.45 1.20 -8.88
N ASP A 54 -2.87 -0.05 -9.00
CA ASP A 54 -4.10 -0.42 -9.71
C ASP A 54 -4.97 -1.45 -8.96
N THR A 55 -5.92 -2.05 -9.69
CA THR A 55 -6.88 -2.99 -9.09
C THR A 55 -6.19 -4.26 -8.55
N LEU A 56 -5.03 -4.66 -9.08
CA LEU A 56 -4.28 -5.81 -8.57
C LEU A 56 -3.75 -5.54 -7.16
N ASP A 57 -3.20 -4.36 -6.90
CA ASP A 57 -2.74 -3.95 -5.57
C ASP A 57 -3.89 -3.92 -4.57
N TYR A 58 -5.01 -3.33 -4.97
CA TYR A 58 -6.23 -3.28 -4.18
C TYR A 58 -6.73 -4.69 -3.81
N LEU A 59 -6.70 -5.63 -4.76
CA LEU A 59 -7.09 -7.03 -4.49
C LEU A 59 -6.11 -7.75 -3.57
N LYS A 60 -4.80 -7.53 -3.73
CA LYS A 60 -3.78 -8.11 -2.85
C LYS A 60 -3.92 -7.60 -1.41
N ILE A 61 -4.10 -6.29 -1.21
CA ILE A 61 -4.36 -5.74 0.14
C ILE A 61 -5.64 -6.35 0.72
N ARG A 62 -6.71 -6.51 -0.07
CA ARG A 62 -7.93 -7.20 0.39
C ARG A 62 -7.65 -8.64 0.81
N MET A 63 -6.89 -9.40 0.02
CA MET A 63 -6.52 -10.79 0.34
C MET A 63 -5.72 -10.86 1.63
N TYR A 64 -4.79 -9.92 1.85
CA TYR A 64 -4.01 -9.82 3.08
C TYR A 64 -4.90 -9.56 4.29
N LEU A 65 -5.84 -8.60 4.20
CA LEU A 65 -6.80 -8.29 5.27
C LEU A 65 -7.75 -9.45 5.59
N LEU A 66 -7.97 -10.35 4.63
CA LEU A 66 -8.78 -11.57 4.79
C LEU A 66 -7.94 -12.79 5.17
N GLU A 67 -6.65 -12.60 5.48
CA GLU A 67 -5.70 -13.67 5.83
C GLU A 67 -5.57 -14.76 4.75
N MET A 68 -5.89 -14.44 3.50
CA MET A 68 -5.72 -15.35 2.36
C MET A 68 -4.26 -15.42 1.91
N ILE A 69 -3.49 -14.36 2.17
CA ILE A 69 -2.05 -14.26 1.95
C ILE A 69 -1.41 -13.64 3.20
N SER A 70 -0.15 -13.98 3.48
CA SER A 70 0.61 -13.44 4.62
C SER A 70 1.69 -12.44 4.22
N GLU A 71 1.93 -12.28 2.92
CA GLU A 71 2.94 -11.41 2.29
C GLU A 71 2.46 -10.98 0.89
N PHE A 72 3.13 -10.00 0.29
CA PHE A 72 2.73 -9.34 -0.97
C PHE A 72 3.54 -9.79 -2.18
#